data_AF-A0A3M1CI21-F1
#
_entry.id   AF-A0A3M1CI21-F1
#
_cell.length_a   1.000
_cell.length_b   1.000
_cell.length_c   1.000
_cell.angle_alpha   90.00
_cell.angle_beta   90.00
_cell.angle_gamma   90.00
#
_symmetry.space_group_name_H-M   'P 1'
#
loop_
_entity.id
_entity.type
_entity.pdbx_description
1 polymer ?
#
loop_
_entity_poly.entity_id
_entity_poly.type
_entity_poly.pdbx_seq_one_letter_code
_entity_poly.pdbx_strand_id
1 'polypeptide(L)' 'MGEESGNDLIAEVSSLPWLQDTAEVDAWGLWDATWRDVYVLDGDNMVVGVINLTEHDLADDANKDALRALLDQAGARQP' A
#
# COMPACT_ATOMS: atom_id res chain seq x y z
N MET A 1 -15.99 4.84 -21.16
CA MET A 1 -14.80 5.70 -20.95
C MET A 1 -13.74 4.80 -20.31
N GLY A 2 -12.46 4.97 -20.64
CA GLY A 2 -11.42 3.94 -20.42
C GLY A 2 -11.03 3.78 -18.95
N GLU A 3 -11.22 2.56 -18.44
CA GLU A 3 -10.95 2.15 -17.06
C GLU A 3 -9.60 1.41 -16.97
N GLU A 4 -8.56 2.03 -17.55
CA GLU A 4 -7.19 1.52 -17.73
C GLU A 4 -7.05 0.19 -18.51
N SER A 5 -6.82 0.29 -19.82
CA SER A 5 -6.52 -0.86 -20.72
C SER A 5 -5.31 -1.72 -20.30
N GLY A 6 -4.57 -1.34 -19.26
CA GLY A 6 -3.41 -2.06 -18.72
C GLY A 6 -3.68 -2.82 -17.41
N ASN A 7 -4.89 -2.74 -16.86
CA ASN A 7 -5.20 -3.33 -15.55
C ASN A 7 -5.13 -4.87 -15.59
N ASP A 8 -5.67 -5.47 -16.66
CA ASP A 8 -5.59 -6.92 -16.90
C ASP A 8 -4.14 -7.41 -16.97
N LEU A 9 -3.24 -6.61 -17.55
CA LEU A 9 -1.83 -6.98 -17.70
C LEU A 9 -1.11 -6.98 -16.34
N ILE A 10 -1.36 -5.98 -15.48
CA ILE A 10 -0.76 -5.91 -14.14
C ILE A 10 -1.29 -7.00 -13.22
N ALA A 11 -2.59 -7.32 -13.31
CA ALA A 11 -3.17 -8.44 -12.58
C ALA A 11 -2.55 -9.79 -12.96
N GLU A 12 -2.07 -9.95 -14.20
CA GLU A 12 -1.42 -11.18 -14.67
C GLU A 12 0.04 -11.33 -14.19
N VAL A 13 0.78 -10.23 -14.01
CA VAL A 13 2.22 -10.29 -13.64
C VAL A 13 2.52 -10.01 -12.17
N SER A 14 1.57 -9.44 -11.42
CA SER A 14 1.76 -9.12 -10.01
C SER A 14 1.28 -10.26 -9.11
N SER A 15 2.11 -10.67 -8.15
CA SER A 15 1.67 -11.59 -7.07
C SER A 15 0.85 -10.88 -5.99
N LEU A 16 0.79 -9.55 -6.02
CA LEU A 16 -0.03 -8.74 -5.12
C LEU A 16 -1.35 -8.36 -5.80
N PRO A 17 -2.48 -8.41 -5.08
CA PRO A 17 -3.76 -7.96 -5.61
C PRO A 17 -3.69 -6.48 -5.94
N TRP A 18 -4.17 -6.13 -7.13
CA TRP A 18 -4.29 -4.75 -7.57
C TRP A 18 -5.74 -4.30 -7.45
N LEU A 19 -5.96 -3.19 -6.76
CA LEU A 19 -7.28 -2.58 -6.62
C LEU A 19 -7.43 -1.46 -7.66
N GLN A 20 -8.54 -1.46 -8.39
CA GLN A 20 -8.95 -0.31 -9.18
C GLN A 20 -9.81 0.61 -8.31
N ASP A 21 -9.36 1.85 -8.14
CA ASP A 21 -10.17 2.88 -7.47
C ASP A 21 -11.30 3.32 -8.40
N THR A 22 -12.54 3.14 -7.96
CA THR A 22 -13.75 3.55 -8.70
C THR A 22 -14.56 4.52 -7.85
N ALA A 23 -15.38 5.35 -8.49
CA ALA A 23 -16.23 6.31 -7.78
C ALA A 23 -17.24 5.66 -6.81
N GLU A 24 -17.54 4.36 -6.95
CA GLU A 24 -18.43 3.64 -6.04
C GLU A 24 -17.78 3.30 -4.70
N VAL A 25 -16.45 3.09 -4.68
CA VAL A 25 -15.69 2.78 -3.46
C VAL A 25 -14.98 4.03 -2.93
N ASP A 26 -14.37 4.83 -3.81
CA ASP A 26 -13.50 5.97 -3.47
C ASP A 26 -12.50 5.59 -2.37
N ALA A 27 -11.72 4.54 -2.62
CA ALA A 27 -10.70 4.06 -1.69
C ALA A 27 -9.67 5.16 -1.42
N TRP A 28 -9.36 6.00 -2.41
CA TRP A 28 -8.50 7.17 -2.20
C TRP A 28 -9.03 8.09 -1.10
N GLY A 29 -10.30 8.48 -1.17
CA GLY A 29 -10.94 9.31 -0.17
C GLY A 29 -11.14 8.60 1.18
N LEU A 30 -11.52 7.31 1.17
CA LEU A 30 -11.74 6.53 2.39
C LEU A 30 -10.50 6.43 3.28
N TRP A 31 -9.31 6.31 2.66
CA TRP A 31 -8.05 6.21 3.38
C TRP A 31 -7.39 7.56 3.63
N ASP A 32 -7.99 8.67 3.14
CA ASP A 32 -7.39 10.01 3.12
C ASP A 32 -5.98 9.96 2.49
N ALA A 33 -5.85 9.24 1.39
CA ALA A 33 -4.56 8.88 0.82
C ALA A 33 -3.83 10.09 0.22
N THR A 34 -2.51 10.15 0.45
CA THR A 34 -1.60 11.00 -0.33
C THR A 34 -0.88 10.16 -1.38
N TRP A 35 -0.46 10.81 -2.47
CA TRP A 35 0.25 10.16 -3.56
C TRP A 35 1.46 9.35 -3.06
N ARG A 36 1.41 8.05 -3.33
CA ARG A 36 2.41 7.04 -2.95
C ARG A 36 2.54 6.80 -1.45
N ASP A 37 1.45 6.92 -0.71
CA ASP A 37 1.39 6.37 0.65
C ASP A 37 1.35 4.84 0.63
N VAL A 38 2.06 4.24 1.58
CA VAL A 38 1.98 2.83 1.93
C VAL A 38 1.47 2.73 3.36
N TYR A 39 0.25 2.22 3.52
CA TYR A 39 -0.35 1.94 4.81
C TYR A 39 0.01 0.52 5.24
N VAL A 40 0.54 0.37 6.45
CA VAL A 40 0.86 -0.92 7.07
C VAL A 40 -0.14 -1.17 8.20
N LEU A 41 -0.81 -2.33 8.16
CA LEU A 41 -1.82 -2.73 9.13
C LEU A 41 -1.40 -3.98 9.90
N ASP A 42 -1.87 -4.11 11.14
CA ASP A 42 -1.74 -5.32 11.96
C ASP A 42 -2.85 -6.36 11.67
N GLY A 43 -2.81 -7.48 12.38
CA GLY A 43 -3.77 -8.58 12.23
C GLY A 43 -5.22 -8.24 12.59
N ASP A 44 -5.45 -7.13 13.31
CA ASP A 44 -6.78 -6.61 13.65
C ASP A 44 -7.26 -5.55 12.66
N ASN A 45 -6.52 -5.33 11.56
CA ASN A 45 -6.74 -4.27 10.57
C ASN A 45 -6.60 -2.85 11.15
N MET A 46 -5.72 -2.68 12.15
CA MET A 46 -5.38 -1.36 12.67
C MET A 46 -4.12 -0.84 11.99
N VAL A 47 -4.11 0.43 11.60
CA VAL A 47 -2.92 1.07 11.00
C VAL A 47 -1.81 1.16 12.05
N VAL A 48 -0.66 0.57 11.73
CA VAL A 48 0.57 0.60 12.53
C VAL A 48 1.51 1.71 12.06
N GLY A 49 1.49 2.02 10.76
CA GLY A 49 2.27 3.11 10.19
C GLY A 49 1.89 3.44 8.76
N VAL A 50 2.29 4.62 8.32
CA VAL A 50 2.14 5.11 6.94
C VAL A 50 3.48 5.67 6.48
N ILE A 51 3.94 5.28 5.29
CA ILE A 51 5.17 5.79 4.68
C ILE A 51 4.84 6.37 3.30
N ASN A 52 5.22 7.63 3.05
CA ASN A 52 5.12 8.22 1.73
C ASN A 52 6.40 7.95 0.90
N LEU A 53 6.26 7.27 -0.25
CA LEU A 53 7.42 6.88 -1.07
C LEU A 53 7.95 8.00 -1.98
N THR A 54 7.30 9.17 -2.00
CA THR A 54 7.88 10.37 -2.62
C THR A 54 8.99 10.94 -1.75
N GLU A 55 8.85 10.82 -0.42
CA GLU A 55 9.84 11.26 0.56
C GLU A 55 10.82 10.12 0.94
N HIS A 56 10.33 8.89 0.95
CA HIS A 56 11.07 7.69 1.34
C HIS A 56 11.21 6.71 0.18
N ASP A 57 12.08 7.04 -0.78
CA ASP A 57 12.33 6.21 -1.96
C ASP A 57 12.86 4.81 -1.58
N LEU A 58 12.20 3.76 -2.06
CA LEU A 58 12.59 2.37 -1.83
C LEU A 58 13.78 1.91 -2.68
N ALA A 59 14.40 2.76 -3.49
CA ALA A 59 15.72 2.49 -4.04
C ALA A 59 16.81 2.59 -2.96
N ASP A 60 16.58 3.39 -1.92
CA ASP A 60 17.46 3.51 -0.76
C ASP A 60 17.24 2.34 0.21
N ASP A 61 18.31 1.65 0.59
CA ASP A 61 18.23 0.47 1.45
C ASP A 61 17.75 0.81 2.88
N ALA A 62 18.05 2.01 3.39
CA ALA A 62 17.57 2.41 4.72
C ALA A 62 16.04 2.58 4.73
N ASN A 63 15.45 3.10 3.65
CA ASN A 63 13.99 3.19 3.54
C ASN A 63 13.33 1.81 3.38
N LYS A 64 13.97 0.86 2.67
CA LYS A 64 13.49 -0.53 2.61
C LYS A 64 13.52 -1.19 3.99
N ASP A 65 14.60 -0.99 4.74
CA ASP A 65 14.75 -1.56 6.08
C ASP A 65 13.75 -0.95 7.06
N ALA A 66 13.45 0.35 6.93
CA ALA A 66 12.40 1.01 7.71
C ALA A 66 11.01 0.41 7.42
N LEU A 67 10.66 0.19 6.15
CA LEU A 67 9.40 -0.46 5.77
C LEU A 67 9.33 -1.90 6.28
N ARG A 68 10.42 -2.67 6.18
CA ARG A 68 10.50 -4.03 6.73
C ARG A 68 10.27 -4.06 8.24
N ALA A 69 10.89 -3.14 8.98
CA ALA A 69 10.70 -3.04 10.42
C ALA A 69 9.23 -2.77 10.79
N LEU A 70 8.51 -1.95 10.02
CA LEU A 70 7.06 -1.75 10.22
C LEU A 70 6.26 -3.03 9.95
N LEU A 71 6.60 -3.77 8.90
CA LEU A 71 5.94 -5.04 8.57
C LEU A 71 6.17 -6.09 9.68
N ASP A 72 7.40 -6.19 10.20
CA ASP A 72 7.72 -7.08 11.32
C ASP A 72 6.95 -6.69 12.59
N GLN A 73 6.87 -5.39 12.89
CA GLN A 73 6.09 -4.89 14.02
C GLN A 73 4.60 -5.21 13.88
N ALA A 74 4.04 -5.01 12.69
CA ALA A 74 2.64 -5.31 12.40
C ALA A 74 2.35 -6.81 12.52
N GLY A 75 3.25 -7.67 12.05
CA GLY A 75 3.15 -9.12 12.20
C GLY A 75 3.32 -9.61 13.65
N ALA A 76 4.10 -8.91 14.47
CA ALA A 76 4.33 -9.25 15.87
C ALA A 76 3.18 -8.81 16.81
N ARG A 77 2.34 -7.87 16.39
CA ARG A 77 1.21 -7.33 17.17
C ARG A 77 -0.03 -8.23 17.09
N GLN A 78 0.15 -9.54 17.23
CA GLN A 78 -0.96 -10.47 17.35
C GLN A 78 -1.31 -10.69 18.83
N PRO A 79 -2.60 -10.68 19.23
CA PRO A 79 -3.01 -11.03 20.59
C PRO A 79 -2.74 -12.50 20.94
#